data_AF-A0A969C1M2-F1
#
_entry.id   AF-A0A969C1M2-F1
#
_cell.length_a   1.000
_cell.length_b   1.000
_cell.length_c   1.000
_cell.angle_alpha   90.00
_cell.angle_beta   90.00
_cell.angle_gamma   90.00
#
_symmetry.space_group_name_H-M   'P 1'
#
loop_
_entity.id
_entity.type
_entity.pdbx_description
1 polymer ?
#
loop_
_entity_poly.entity_id
_entity_poly.type
_entity_poly.pdbx_seq_one_letter_code
_entity_poly.pdbx_strand_id
1 'polypeptide(L)'
;MTLPEMRVFRWRLYEIERYAKSFRHVLERFPASGIYGDDYGLRSLWDEFCFEAQEGPVSELEYAWDHTLDGFVQAIVERIPAHHQELLSWSIAQEQEHVPRQHQWHRFDVVK
;
A
#
# COMPACT_ATOMS: atom_id res chain seq x y z
N MET A 1 12.89 -4.33 22.32
CA MET A 1 13.40 -4.64 20.97
C MET A 1 14.90 -4.88 21.05
N THR A 2 15.38 -6.05 20.64
CA THR A 2 16.80 -6.43 20.67
C THR A 2 17.57 -5.82 19.49
N LEU A 3 18.91 -5.80 19.55
CA LEU A 3 19.74 -5.26 18.46
C LEU A 3 19.51 -5.96 17.09
N PRO A 4 19.34 -7.30 17.02
CA PRO A 4 18.94 -7.98 15.79
C PRO A 4 17.55 -7.56 15.28
N GLU A 5 16.55 -7.47 16.16
CA GLU A 5 15.19 -7.02 15.81
C GLU A 5 15.20 -5.60 15.20
N MET A 6 15.98 -4.68 15.78
CA MET A 6 16.10 -3.32 15.23
C MET A 6 16.70 -3.30 13.82
N ARG A 7 17.63 -4.20 13.51
CA ARG A 7 18.24 -4.28 12.18
C ARG A 7 17.25 -4.78 11.14
N VAL A 8 16.49 -5.83 11.49
CA VAL A 8 15.42 -6.37 10.62
C VAL A 8 14.33 -5.32 10.40
N PHE A 9 13.90 -4.63 11.47
CA PHE A 9 12.90 -3.57 11.38
C PHE A 9 13.35 -2.42 10.45
N ARG A 10 14.58 -1.91 10.64
CA ARG A 10 15.12 -0.83 9.79
C ARG A 10 15.27 -1.26 8.34
N TRP A 11 15.77 -2.47 8.10
CA TRP A 11 15.89 -3.03 6.76
C TRP A 11 14.53 -3.13 6.07
N ARG A 12 13.52 -3.67 6.76
CA ARG A 12 12.16 -3.79 6.25
C ARG A 12 11.56 -2.42 5.89
N LEU A 13 11.68 -1.43 6.77
CA LEU A 13 11.19 -0.08 6.48
C LEU A 13 11.86 0.52 5.24
N TYR A 14 13.17 0.36 5.12
CA TYR A 14 13.92 0.82 3.95
C TYR A 14 13.42 0.17 2.65
N GLU A 15 13.19 -1.14 2.66
CA GLU A 15 12.70 -1.87 1.49
C GLU A 15 11.27 -1.48 1.12
N ILE A 16 10.36 -1.37 2.10
CA ILE A 16 8.99 -0.89 1.86
C ILE A 16 9.02 0.52 1.24
N GLU A 17 9.83 1.43 1.79
CA GLU A 17 9.98 2.79 1.26
C GLU A 17 10.52 2.78 -0.18
N ARG A 18 11.49 1.91 -0.47
CA ARG A 18 12.05 1.73 -1.81
C ARG A 18 10.99 1.27 -2.82
N TYR A 19 10.17 0.28 -2.47
CA TYR A 19 9.11 -0.20 -3.37
C TYR A 19 7.98 0.81 -3.49
N ALA A 20 7.62 1.53 -2.42
CA ALA A 20 6.64 2.61 -2.47
C ALA A 20 7.08 3.75 -3.42
N LYS A 21 8.37 4.14 -3.37
CA LYS A 21 8.92 5.10 -4.34
C LYS A 21 8.85 4.59 -5.77
N SER A 22 9.10 3.30 -5.98
CA SER A 22 8.99 2.68 -7.30
C SER A 22 7.54 2.66 -7.80
N PHE A 23 6.59 2.36 -6.91
CA PHE A 23 5.15 2.38 -7.20
C PHE A 23 4.67 3.76 -7.59
N ARG A 24 4.99 4.77 -6.78
CA ARG A 24 4.73 6.18 -7.10
C ARG A 24 5.29 6.57 -8.47
N HIS A 25 6.57 6.28 -8.72
CA HIS A 25 7.23 6.63 -9.98
C HIS A 25 6.60 5.95 -11.20
N VAL A 26 6.04 4.75 -11.03
CA VAL A 26 5.27 4.09 -12.09
C VAL A 26 3.96 4.84 -12.32
N LEU A 27 3.17 5.08 -11.28
CA LEU A 27 1.86 5.73 -11.39
C LEU A 27 1.93 7.17 -11.94
N GLU A 28 2.97 7.95 -11.58
CA GLU A 28 3.19 9.31 -12.11
C GLU A 28 3.38 9.34 -13.64
N ARG A 29 3.70 8.20 -14.27
CA ARG A 29 3.94 8.09 -15.72
C ARG A 29 2.72 7.66 -16.52
N PHE A 30 1.67 7.20 -15.84
CA PHE A 30 0.41 6.88 -16.49
C PHE A 30 -0.54 8.08 -16.35
N PRO A 31 -1.23 8.47 -17.44
CA PRO A 31 -2.24 9.50 -17.34
C PRO A 31 -3.35 9.05 -16.38
N ALA A 32 -4.03 10.01 -15.77
CA ALA A 32 -5.25 9.76 -15.01
C ALA A 32 -6.22 8.94 -15.89
N SER A 33 -6.87 7.94 -15.28
CA SER A 33 -7.87 7.11 -15.95
C SER A 33 -9.14 7.91 -16.25
N GLY A 34 -9.41 8.96 -15.47
CA GLY A 34 -10.66 9.70 -15.49
C GLY A 34 -11.82 8.92 -14.89
N ILE A 35 -11.54 7.81 -14.17
CA ILE A 35 -12.55 6.98 -13.49
C ILE A 35 -12.67 7.42 -12.02
N TYR A 36 -11.57 7.86 -11.41
CA TYR A 36 -11.45 8.19 -9.99
C TYR A 36 -11.17 9.69 -9.85
N GLY A 37 -11.98 10.41 -9.08
CA GLY A 37 -11.81 11.86 -8.88
C GLY A 37 -11.83 12.67 -10.19
N ASP A 38 -12.66 12.28 -11.16
CA ASP A 38 -12.75 12.84 -12.51
C ASP A 38 -13.03 14.37 -12.53
N ASP A 39 -13.78 14.87 -11.55
CA ASP A 39 -14.09 16.28 -11.38
C ASP A 39 -12.90 17.15 -10.90
N TYR A 40 -11.77 16.56 -10.51
CA TYR A 40 -10.65 17.27 -9.87
C TYR A 40 -9.48 17.61 -10.79
N GLY A 41 -9.60 17.37 -12.11
CA GLY A 41 -8.57 17.73 -13.07
C GLY A 41 -7.24 17.00 -12.85
N LEU A 42 -7.32 15.76 -12.36
CA LEU A 42 -6.19 14.90 -12.05
C LEU A 42 -5.39 14.57 -13.32
N ARG A 43 -4.07 14.49 -13.20
CA ARG A 43 -3.16 14.39 -14.37
C ARG A 43 -2.55 13.02 -14.54
N SER A 44 -2.40 12.29 -13.44
CA SER A 44 -1.76 10.98 -13.40
C SER A 44 -2.55 10.00 -12.52
N LEU A 45 -2.29 8.70 -12.70
CA LEU A 45 -2.82 7.68 -11.76
C LEU A 45 -2.32 7.89 -10.33
N TRP A 46 -1.16 8.54 -10.14
CA TRP A 46 -0.70 8.90 -8.80
C TRP A 46 -1.60 9.96 -8.15
N ASP A 47 -2.10 10.92 -8.93
CA ASP A 47 -3.02 11.94 -8.42
C ASP A 47 -4.37 11.30 -8.04
N GLU A 48 -4.86 10.35 -8.85
CA GLU A 48 -6.04 9.52 -8.52
C GLU A 48 -5.81 8.70 -7.24
N PHE A 49 -4.63 8.11 -7.09
CA PHE A 49 -4.27 7.37 -5.88
C PHE A 49 -4.27 8.25 -4.62
N CYS A 50 -3.69 9.45 -4.71
CA CYS A 50 -3.70 10.39 -3.61
C CYS A 50 -5.12 10.87 -3.27
N PHE A 51 -5.96 11.08 -4.28
CA PHE A 51 -7.36 11.48 -4.10
C PHE A 51 -8.15 10.41 -3.34
N GLU A 52 -8.15 9.17 -3.85
CA GLU A 52 -8.88 8.04 -3.24
C GLU A 52 -8.37 7.73 -1.82
N ALA A 53 -7.06 7.88 -1.57
CA ALA A 53 -6.49 7.69 -0.24
C ALA A 53 -6.92 8.76 0.77
N GLN A 54 -7.25 9.97 0.31
CA GLN A 54 -7.63 11.11 1.16
C GLN A 54 -9.14 11.16 1.40
N GLU A 55 -9.93 11.01 0.35
CA GLU A 55 -11.39 11.14 0.40
C GLU A 55 -12.08 9.79 0.71
N GLY A 56 -11.33 8.69 0.61
CA GLY A 56 -11.83 7.33 0.68
C GLY A 56 -12.36 6.88 -0.68
N PRO A 57 -12.29 5.57 -1.00
CA PRO A 57 -12.83 5.08 -2.25
C PRO A 57 -14.34 5.30 -2.29
N VAL A 58 -14.84 5.75 -3.44
CA VAL A 58 -16.28 5.68 -3.70
C VAL A 58 -16.68 4.22 -3.58
N SER A 59 -17.59 3.88 -2.65
CA SER A 59 -17.86 2.48 -2.24
C SER A 59 -18.21 1.55 -3.40
N GLU A 60 -18.81 2.11 -4.45
CA GLU A 60 -19.19 1.46 -5.70
C GLU A 60 -18.00 1.12 -6.60
N LEU A 61 -16.85 1.75 -6.38
CA LEU A 61 -15.63 1.64 -7.18
C LEU A 61 -14.44 1.02 -6.42
N GLU A 62 -14.58 0.71 -5.13
CA GLU A 62 -13.50 0.13 -4.31
C GLU A 62 -12.88 -1.13 -4.97
N TYR A 63 -13.70 -2.06 -5.44
CA TYR A 63 -13.22 -3.25 -6.15
C TYR A 63 -12.50 -2.93 -7.47
N ALA A 64 -13.00 -1.93 -8.22
CA ALA A 64 -12.37 -1.52 -9.47
C ALA A 64 -11.04 -0.82 -9.21
N TRP A 65 -10.97 -0.02 -8.14
CA TRP A 65 -9.77 0.65 -7.69
C TRP A 65 -8.68 -0.35 -7.29
N ASP A 66 -9.00 -1.30 -6.44
CA ASP A 66 -8.07 -2.36 -6.02
C ASP A 66 -7.52 -3.14 -7.22
N HIS A 67 -8.39 -3.56 -8.14
CA HIS A 67 -7.95 -4.25 -9.35
C HIS A 67 -7.11 -3.40 -10.29
N THR A 68 -7.34 -2.09 -10.34
CA THR A 68 -6.49 -1.18 -11.11
C THR A 68 -5.07 -1.15 -10.52
N LEU A 69 -4.96 -1.10 -9.19
CA LEU A 69 -3.66 -1.07 -8.51
C LEU A 69 -2.95 -2.43 -8.52
N ASP A 70 -3.68 -3.54 -8.46
CA ASP A 70 -3.13 -4.90 -8.42
C ASP A 70 -2.12 -5.16 -9.54
N GLY A 71 -2.43 -4.72 -10.76
CA GLY A 71 -1.53 -4.89 -11.90
C GLY A 71 -0.19 -4.16 -11.72
N PHE A 72 -0.21 -2.95 -11.14
CA PHE A 72 1.02 -2.18 -10.87
C PHE A 72 1.80 -2.76 -9.70
N VAL A 73 1.10 -3.18 -8.64
CA VAL A 73 1.72 -3.83 -7.47
C VAL A 73 2.38 -5.14 -7.89
N GLN A 74 1.68 -5.98 -8.64
CA GLN A 74 2.20 -7.26 -9.13
C GLN A 74 3.45 -7.05 -9.99
N ALA A 75 3.44 -6.09 -10.90
CA ALA A 75 4.60 -5.79 -11.74
C ALA A 75 5.83 -5.33 -10.94
N ILE A 76 5.65 -4.74 -9.76
CA ILE A 76 6.74 -4.39 -8.85
C ILE A 76 7.21 -5.61 -8.08
N VAL A 77 6.28 -6.39 -7.53
CA VAL A 77 6.58 -7.62 -6.77
C VAL A 77 7.36 -8.62 -7.63
N GLU A 78 6.97 -8.82 -8.89
CA GLU A 78 7.66 -9.72 -9.83
C GLU A 78 9.12 -9.33 -10.11
N ARG A 79 9.51 -8.07 -9.87
CA ARG A 79 10.89 -7.59 -10.01
C ARG A 79 11.73 -7.79 -8.74
N ILE A 80 11.10 -8.15 -7.62
CA ILE A 80 11.78 -8.43 -6.36
C ILE A 80 12.35 -9.85 -6.43
N PRO A 81 13.64 -10.09 -6.13
CA PRO A 81 14.18 -11.44 -6.06
C PRO A 81 13.40 -12.32 -5.07
N ALA A 82 13.14 -13.59 -5.41
CA ALA A 82 12.28 -14.48 -4.61
C ALA A 82 12.71 -14.58 -3.12
N HIS A 83 13.99 -14.77 -2.85
CA HIS A 83 14.53 -14.81 -1.48
C HIS A 83 14.27 -13.51 -0.68
N HIS A 84 14.19 -12.38 -1.39
CA HIS A 84 13.91 -11.08 -0.80
C HIS A 84 12.42 -10.92 -0.53
N GLN A 85 11.55 -11.41 -1.41
CA GLN A 85 10.10 -11.48 -1.17
C GLN A 85 9.80 -12.32 0.08
N GLU A 86 10.37 -13.52 0.18
CA GLU A 86 10.19 -14.42 1.34
C GLU A 86 10.62 -13.74 2.65
N LEU A 87 11.78 -13.08 2.65
CA LEU A 87 12.28 -12.38 3.84
C LEU A 87 11.39 -11.20 4.24
N LEU A 88 10.88 -10.44 3.26
CA LEU A 88 9.93 -9.36 3.51
C LEU A 88 8.61 -9.90 4.08
N SER A 89 8.03 -10.92 3.45
CA SER A 89 6.79 -11.57 3.91
C SER A 89 6.93 -12.10 5.34
N TRP A 90 8.03 -12.79 5.64
CA TRP A 90 8.32 -13.26 7.00
C TRP A 90 8.42 -12.09 7.99
N SER A 91 9.14 -11.02 7.63
CA SER A 91 9.34 -9.86 8.50
C SER A 91 8.06 -9.06 8.78
N ILE A 92 7.08 -9.11 7.87
CA ILE A 92 5.77 -8.49 8.04
C ILE A 92 4.89 -9.38 8.93
N ALA A 93 4.87 -10.69 8.69
CA ALA A 93 4.08 -11.64 9.48
C ALA A 93 4.45 -11.62 10.98
N GLN A 94 5.75 -11.47 11.29
CA GLN A 94 6.23 -11.38 12.68
C GLN A 94 5.71 -10.15 13.44
N GLU A 95 5.38 -9.06 12.76
CA GLU A 95 4.80 -7.86 13.41
C GLU A 95 3.33 -8.07 13.76
N GLN A 96 2.58 -8.79 12.92
CA GLN A 96 1.17 -9.09 13.17
C GLN A 96 0.99 -10.02 14.40
N GLU A 97 1.97 -10.87 14.69
CA GLU A 97 1.99 -11.75 15.87
C GLU A 97 2.26 -11.01 17.19
N HIS A 98 2.91 -9.83 17.15
CA HIS A 98 3.24 -9.03 18.34
C HIS A 98 2.17 -8.01 18.74
N VAL A 99 1.06 -7.92 17.99
CA VAL A 99 -0.13 -7.14 18.39
C VAL A 99 -1.05 -8.06 19.20
N PRO A 100 -1.31 -7.79 20.50
CA PRO A 100 -2.25 -8.60 21.27
C PRO A 100 -3.63 -8.55 20.62
N ARG A 101 -4.27 -9.71 20.41
CA ARG A 101 -5.65 -9.87 19.89
C ARG A 101 -6.74 -9.11 20.68
N GLN A 102 -6.38 -8.38 21.73
CA GLN A 102 -7.31 -7.65 22.60
C GLN A 102 -7.69 -6.24 22.11
N HIS A 103 -7.12 -5.74 21.01
CA HIS A 103 -7.52 -4.46 20.41
C HIS A 103 -8.22 -4.60 19.05
N GLN A 104 -8.79 -5.78 18.75
CA GLN A 104 -9.52 -6.02 17.51
C GLN A 104 -11.01 -5.59 17.56
N TRP A 105 -11.46 -4.96 18.65
CA TRP A 105 -12.81 -4.40 18.75
C TRP A 105 -12.73 -2.96 19.23
N HIS A 106 -13.01 -2.03 18.32
CA HIS A 106 -13.43 -0.62 18.49
C HIS A 106 -12.89 0.23 17.33
N ARG A 107 -13.22 -0.13 16.09
CA ARG A 107 -13.12 0.81 14.96
C ARG A 107 -14.33 0.71 14.02
N PHE A 108 -15.51 0.51 14.59
CA PHE A 108 -16.81 0.78 13.99
C PHE A 108 -17.74 1.09 15.17
N ASP A 109 -17.84 2.37 15.49
CA ASP A 109 -18.98 3.00 16.19
C ASP A 109 -18.54 4.37 16.72
N VAL A 110 -18.49 5.37 15.83
CA VAL A 110 -19.00 6.73 16.14
C VAL A 110 -19.51 7.32 14.82
N VAL A 111 -20.74 6.97 14.46
CA VAL A 111 -21.62 7.89 13.73
C VAL A 111 -22.71 8.28 14.72
N LYS A 112 -22.61 9.51 15.22
CA LYS A 112 -23.70 10.49 15.28
C LYS A 112 -23.10 11.87 15.50
#